data_AF-A0A3B9UYW1-F1
#
_entry.id   AF-A0A3B9UYW1-F1
#
_cell.length_a   1.000
_cell.length_b   1.000
_cell.length_c   1.000
_cell.angle_alpha   90.00
_cell.angle_beta   90.00
_cell.angle_gamma   90.00
#
_symmetry.space_group_name_H-M   'P 1'
#
loop_
_entity.id
_entity.type
_entity.pdbx_description
1 polymer ?
#
loop_
_entity_poly.entity_id
_entity_poly.type
_entity_poly.pdbx_seq_one_letter_code
_entity_poly.pdbx_strand_id
1 'polypeptide(L)'
;RSAHNDYTERSGPQRVVDLMGEQEAKTLLRHRYAIINVWKPIHGPVKQVPLAFCDARSIGSGQLLDTDLVYPDRTGEVSMLTYAPEQCWYYVPEMQATEAVLLKCFDSDRTQSRFTAHSAFNDPTSDIDAPPRESIEVRTLAFF
;
A
#
# COMPACT_ATOMS: atom_id res chain seq x y z
N ARG A 1 6.97 10.17 9.90
CA ARG A 1 6.71 8.82 9.35
C ARG A 1 6.85 8.93 7.83
N SER A 2 7.42 7.93 7.16
CA SER A 2 7.65 8.00 5.72
C SER A 2 6.50 7.35 4.96
N ALA A 3 6.09 7.95 3.85
CA ALA A 3 5.08 7.41 2.96
C ALA A 3 5.71 6.51 1.90
N HIS A 4 5.01 5.45 1.53
CA HIS A 4 5.50 4.49 0.55
C HIS A 4 4.35 3.81 -0.20
N ASN A 5 4.68 3.18 -1.32
CA ASN A 5 3.88 2.16 -1.98
C ASN A 5 4.63 0.82 -1.90
N ASP A 6 3.93 -0.28 -1.60
CA ASP A 6 4.56 -1.59 -1.34
C ASP A 6 5.24 -2.22 -2.57
N TYR A 7 4.89 -1.79 -3.78
CA TYR A 7 5.35 -2.44 -5.00
C TYR A 7 5.86 -1.43 -6.03
N THR A 8 6.77 -1.90 -6.86
CA THR A 8 7.32 -1.16 -7.99
C THR A 8 6.96 -1.89 -9.28
N GLU A 9 7.38 -1.32 -10.42
CA GLU A 9 7.34 -2.02 -11.72
C GLU A 9 8.07 -3.37 -11.68
N ARG A 10 9.11 -3.49 -10.85
CA ARG A 10 9.94 -4.70 -10.72
C ARG A 10 9.38 -5.66 -9.68
N SER A 11 9.04 -5.17 -8.48
CA SER A 11 8.61 -6.04 -7.37
C SER A 11 7.18 -6.56 -7.52
N GLY A 12 6.30 -5.85 -8.24
CA GLY A 12 4.93 -6.33 -8.52
C GLY A 12 4.89 -7.67 -9.26
N PRO A 13 5.47 -7.78 -10.47
CA PRO A 13 5.58 -9.05 -11.19
C PRO A 13 6.38 -10.10 -10.44
N GLN A 14 7.48 -9.70 -9.79
CA GLN A 14 8.29 -10.62 -8.98
C GLN A 14 7.45 -11.28 -7.88
N ARG A 15 6.54 -10.53 -7.25
CA ARG A 15 5.66 -11.09 -6.21
C ARG A 15 4.74 -12.20 -6.73
N VAL A 16 4.31 -12.13 -7.99
CA VAL A 16 3.53 -13.21 -8.62
C VAL A 16 4.41 -14.46 -8.77
N VAL A 17 5.66 -14.30 -9.20
CA VAL A 17 6.63 -15.40 -9.31
C VAL A 17 6.92 -16.02 -7.95
N ASP A 18 7.15 -15.20 -6.93
CA ASP A 18 7.48 -15.67 -5.57
C ASP A 18 6.36 -16.53 -4.96
N LEU A 19 5.09 -16.22 -5.26
CA LEU A 19 3.94 -16.89 -4.66
C LEU A 19 3.39 -18.05 -5.48
N MET A 20 3.46 -17.96 -6.81
CA MET A 20 2.87 -18.95 -7.72
C MET A 20 3.93 -19.89 -8.33
N GLY A 21 5.22 -19.56 -8.19
CA GLY A 21 6.31 -20.25 -8.86
C GLY A 21 6.43 -19.90 -10.34
N GLU A 22 7.61 -20.16 -10.92
CA GLU A 22 7.94 -19.71 -12.28
C GLU A 22 6.98 -20.21 -13.36
N GLN A 23 6.52 -21.47 -13.25
CA GLN A 23 5.74 -22.09 -14.30
C GLN A 23 4.32 -21.52 -14.39
N GLU A 24 3.66 -21.32 -13.26
CA GLU A 24 2.32 -20.74 -13.22
C GLU A 24 2.36 -19.23 -13.50
N ALA A 25 3.34 -18.52 -12.93
CA ALA A 25 3.52 -17.08 -13.14
C ALA A 25 3.69 -16.71 -14.63
N LYS A 26 4.37 -17.54 -15.44
CA LYS A 26 4.50 -17.33 -16.90
C LYS A 26 3.15 -17.22 -17.62
N THR A 27 2.12 -17.89 -17.11
CA THR A 27 0.76 -17.82 -17.67
C THR A 27 0.03 -16.63 -17.07
N LEU A 28 0.02 -16.50 -15.74
CA LEU A 28 -0.70 -15.45 -15.02
C LEU A 28 -0.27 -14.04 -15.41
N LEU A 29 1.04 -13.81 -15.59
CA LEU A 29 1.59 -12.49 -15.96
C LEU A 29 1.24 -12.04 -17.39
N ARG A 30 0.63 -12.91 -18.22
CA ARG A 30 0.10 -12.54 -19.55
C ARG A 30 -1.27 -11.86 -19.47
N HIS A 31 -1.95 -12.04 -18.34
CA HIS A 31 -3.26 -11.45 -18.07
C HIS A 31 -3.09 -10.18 -17.25
N ARG A 32 -4.17 -9.39 -17.16
CA ARG A 32 -4.18 -8.28 -16.22
C ARG A 32 -4.18 -8.86 -14.81
N TYR A 33 -3.40 -8.25 -13.93
CA TYR A 33 -3.42 -8.57 -12.51
C TYR A 33 -3.22 -7.32 -11.66
N ALA A 34 -3.68 -7.38 -10.42
CA ALA A 34 -3.50 -6.34 -9.43
C ALA A 34 -3.05 -6.93 -8.10
N ILE A 35 -2.30 -6.13 -7.33
CA ILE A 35 -1.99 -6.43 -5.94
C ILE A 35 -2.74 -5.43 -5.07
N ILE A 36 -3.66 -5.94 -4.27
CA ILE A 36 -4.55 -5.14 -3.43
C ILE A 36 -4.33 -5.52 -1.97
N ASN A 37 -4.00 -4.55 -1.13
CA ASN A 37 -3.93 -4.75 0.29
C ASN A 37 -5.31 -4.46 0.89
N VAL A 38 -5.83 -5.41 1.66
CA VAL A 38 -6.99 -5.21 2.52
C VAL A 38 -6.47 -4.81 3.89
N TRP A 39 -6.64 -3.54 4.24
CA TRP A 39 -6.25 -3.00 5.54
C TRP A 39 -7.46 -2.83 6.44
N LYS A 40 -7.37 -3.31 7.68
CA LYS A 40 -8.49 -3.32 8.63
C LYS A 40 -8.03 -3.17 10.08
N PRO A 41 -8.68 -2.33 10.90
CA PRO A 41 -8.49 -2.33 12.34
C PRO A 41 -8.94 -3.65 12.98
N ILE A 42 -8.15 -4.19 13.90
CA ILE A 42 -8.56 -5.33 14.74
C ILE A 42 -9.53 -4.84 15.82
N HIS A 43 -9.23 -3.69 16.41
CA HIS A 43 -10.07 -2.98 17.36
C HIS A 43 -10.38 -1.58 16.84
N GLY A 44 -11.61 -1.11 17.08
CA GLY A 44 -12.07 0.22 16.71
C GLY A 44 -12.81 0.89 17.88
N PRO A 45 -13.00 2.21 17.83
CA PRO A 45 -12.48 3.14 16.82
C PRO A 45 -10.94 3.28 16.86
N VAL A 46 -10.31 3.46 15.71
CA VAL A 46 -8.90 3.87 15.62
C VAL A 46 -8.77 5.33 16.03
N LYS A 47 -8.29 5.56 17.26
CA LYS A 47 -8.12 6.89 17.85
C LYS A 47 -6.68 7.40 17.88
N GLN A 48 -5.72 6.52 17.59
CA GLN A 48 -4.31 6.87 17.57
C GLN A 48 -3.69 6.31 16.28
N VAL A 49 -2.78 7.09 15.69
CA VAL A 49 -1.97 6.67 14.55
C VAL A 49 -2.79 6.12 13.35
N PRO A 50 -3.82 6.82 12.86
CA PRO A 50 -4.60 6.35 11.70
C PRO A 50 -3.76 6.15 10.44
N LEU A 51 -4.33 5.46 9.45
CA LEU A 51 -3.72 5.24 8.15
C LEU A 51 -4.20 6.30 7.16
N ALA A 52 -3.26 7.06 6.61
CA ALA A 52 -3.50 7.98 5.51
C ALA A 52 -3.05 7.36 4.18
N PHE A 53 -3.77 7.68 3.11
CA PHE A 53 -3.50 7.26 1.75
C PHE A 53 -3.64 8.45 0.79
N CYS A 54 -2.73 8.50 -0.17
CA CYS A 54 -2.63 9.58 -1.14
C CYS A 54 -3.44 9.23 -2.40
N ASP A 55 -4.16 10.20 -2.94
CA ASP A 55 -4.81 10.06 -4.25
C ASP A 55 -3.74 9.92 -5.33
N ALA A 56 -3.72 8.77 -6.01
CA ALA A 56 -2.77 8.46 -7.06
C ALA A 56 -2.73 9.51 -8.18
N ARG A 57 -3.82 10.26 -8.41
CA ARG A 57 -3.89 11.33 -9.42
C ARG A 57 -3.11 12.58 -9.02
N SER A 58 -2.82 12.74 -7.73
CA SER A 58 -2.06 13.86 -7.18
C SER A 58 -0.56 13.55 -7.01
N ILE A 59 -0.14 12.31 -7.31
CA ILE A 59 1.27 11.91 -7.28
C ILE A 59 1.89 12.23 -8.63
N GLY A 60 2.82 13.19 -8.63
CA GLY A 60 3.56 13.60 -9.83
C GLY A 60 4.58 12.55 -10.30
N SER A 61 4.97 12.65 -11.57
CA SER A 61 6.07 11.85 -12.12
C SER A 61 7.37 12.07 -11.34
N GLY A 62 8.06 10.99 -11.00
CA GLY A 62 9.33 11.04 -10.26
C GLY A 62 9.21 11.26 -8.75
N GLN A 63 7.99 11.29 -8.19
CA GLN A 63 7.80 11.39 -6.74
C GLN A 63 7.90 10.04 -6.01
N LEU A 64 7.73 8.95 -6.74
CA LEU A 64 7.95 7.59 -6.23
C LEU A 64 9.39 7.18 -6.54
N LEU A 65 10.18 6.99 -5.49
CA LEU A 65 11.58 6.58 -5.56
C LEU A 65 11.73 5.14 -5.14
N ASP A 66 12.02 4.27 -6.11
CA ASP A 66 12.25 2.85 -5.86
C ASP A 66 13.44 2.67 -4.91
N THR A 67 13.21 1.88 -3.86
CA THR A 67 14.11 1.68 -2.74
C THR A 67 14.17 0.19 -2.40
N ASP A 68 15.39 -0.36 -2.39
CA ASP A 68 15.62 -1.74 -2.01
C ASP A 68 15.35 -1.96 -0.51
N LEU A 69 14.60 -3.02 -0.21
CA LEU A 69 14.46 -3.59 1.12
C LEU A 69 15.33 -4.84 1.22
N VAL A 70 16.54 -4.67 1.76
CA VAL A 70 17.53 -5.75 1.87
C VAL A 70 17.28 -6.57 3.14
N TYR A 71 16.90 -7.82 2.97
CA TYR A 71 16.80 -8.83 4.02
C TYR A 71 17.94 -9.85 3.86
N PRO A 72 18.26 -10.65 4.91
CA PRO A 72 19.34 -11.64 4.81
C PRO A 72 19.17 -12.68 3.69
N ASP A 73 17.93 -13.01 3.34
CA ASP A 73 17.55 -14.07 2.39
C ASP A 73 17.02 -13.54 1.05
N ARG A 74 16.68 -12.25 0.96
CA ARG A 74 16.10 -11.65 -0.24
C ARG A 74 16.26 -10.13 -0.28
N THR A 75 16.22 -9.56 -1.48
CA THR A 75 16.03 -8.12 -1.68
C THR A 75 14.64 -7.87 -2.23
N GLY A 76 13.78 -7.22 -1.44
CA GLY A 76 12.51 -6.66 -1.91
C GLY A 76 12.70 -5.24 -2.45
N GLU A 77 11.66 -4.64 -2.98
CA GLU A 77 11.67 -3.25 -3.44
C GLU A 77 10.32 -2.59 -3.22
N VAL A 78 10.33 -1.39 -2.67
CA VAL A 78 9.17 -0.51 -2.44
C VAL A 78 9.44 0.85 -3.09
N SER A 79 8.42 1.65 -3.34
CA SER A 79 8.61 3.05 -3.75
C SER A 79 8.38 3.97 -2.55
N MET A 80 9.38 4.76 -2.18
CA MET A 80 9.25 5.81 -1.18
C MET A 80 8.67 7.08 -1.83
N LEU A 81 7.68 7.70 -1.21
CA LEU A 81 7.06 8.92 -1.73
C LEU A 81 7.80 10.15 -1.20
N THR A 82 8.26 11.02 -2.10
CA THR A 82 8.81 12.34 -1.75
C THR A 82 7.68 13.36 -1.54
N TYR A 83 7.94 14.38 -0.73
CA TYR A 83 6.94 15.44 -0.48
C TYR A 83 6.68 16.28 -1.72
N ALA A 84 5.42 16.56 -1.98
CA ALA A 84 5.01 17.61 -2.90
C ALA A 84 3.70 18.26 -2.45
N PRO A 85 3.56 19.60 -2.57
CA PRO A 85 2.42 20.34 -2.03
C PRO A 85 1.07 20.02 -2.69
N GLU A 86 1.08 19.48 -3.91
CA GLU A 86 -0.11 19.08 -4.66
C GLU A 86 -0.72 17.75 -4.19
N GLN A 87 -0.03 16.98 -3.35
CA GLN A 87 -0.47 15.67 -2.90
C GLN A 87 -1.75 15.76 -2.05
N CYS A 88 -2.80 15.06 -2.48
CA CYS A 88 -4.08 15.00 -1.79
C CYS A 88 -4.14 13.75 -0.91
N TRP A 89 -4.17 13.97 0.41
CA TRP A 89 -4.19 12.90 1.41
C TRP A 89 -5.56 12.73 2.04
N TYR A 90 -5.95 11.48 2.25
CA TYR A 90 -7.22 11.08 2.85
C TYR A 90 -6.98 10.07 3.96
N TYR A 91 -7.88 10.03 4.94
CA TYR A 91 -7.94 9.01 5.97
C TYR A 91 -9.38 8.87 6.47
N VAL A 92 -9.68 7.77 7.16
CA VAL A 92 -10.98 7.54 7.81
C VAL A 92 -10.83 7.84 9.30
N PRO A 93 -11.42 8.94 9.83
CA PRO A 93 -11.36 9.26 11.25
C PRO A 93 -12.15 8.23 12.04
N GLU A 94 -11.64 7.84 13.21
CA GLU A 94 -12.28 6.88 14.12
C GLU A 94 -12.72 5.56 13.44
N MET A 95 -11.94 5.09 12.47
CA MET A 95 -12.27 3.90 11.68
C MET A 95 -12.59 2.70 12.57
N GLN A 96 -13.70 2.04 12.28
CA GLN A 96 -14.25 0.95 13.06
C GLN A 96 -13.68 -0.41 12.65
N ALA A 97 -13.72 -1.37 13.57
CA ALA A 97 -13.33 -2.75 13.29
C ALA A 97 -14.29 -3.46 12.32
N THR A 98 -15.38 -2.83 11.87
CA THR A 98 -16.28 -3.34 10.81
C THR A 98 -15.91 -2.80 9.42
N GLU A 99 -15.06 -1.79 9.34
CA GLU A 99 -14.65 -1.15 8.09
C GLU A 99 -13.34 -1.77 7.55
N ALA A 100 -13.07 -1.55 6.26
CA ALA A 100 -11.80 -1.92 5.63
C ALA A 100 -11.46 -0.91 4.53
N VAL A 101 -10.16 -0.67 4.34
CA VAL A 101 -9.62 0.11 3.22
C VAL A 101 -8.95 -0.85 2.26
N LEU A 102 -9.23 -0.67 0.96
CA LEU A 102 -8.54 -1.38 -0.11
C LEU A 102 -7.49 -0.47 -0.72
N LEU A 103 -6.22 -0.84 -0.61
CA LEU A 103 -5.11 -0.12 -1.21
C LEU A 103 -4.67 -0.89 -2.46
N LYS A 104 -4.86 -0.30 -3.64
CA LYS A 104 -4.33 -0.88 -4.87
C LYS A 104 -2.87 -0.49 -4.99
N CYS A 105 -1.99 -1.38 -4.54
CA CYS A 105 -0.55 -1.15 -4.48
C CYS A 105 0.17 -1.53 -5.78
N PHE A 106 -0.48 -2.30 -6.66
CA PHE A 106 -0.01 -2.55 -8.03
C PHE A 106 -1.21 -2.84 -8.95
N ASP A 107 -1.16 -2.39 -10.20
CA ASP A 107 -2.04 -2.83 -11.30
C ASP A 107 -1.19 -2.94 -12.57
N SER A 108 -1.27 -4.07 -13.27
CA SER A 108 -0.52 -4.28 -14.51
C SER A 108 -1.08 -3.45 -15.67
N ASP A 109 -2.32 -2.97 -15.57
CA ASP A 109 -2.93 -2.07 -16.54
C ASP A 109 -2.44 -0.63 -16.34
N ARG A 110 -1.70 -0.13 -17.33
CA ARG A 110 -1.11 1.22 -17.30
C ARG A 110 -2.10 2.35 -17.52
N THR A 111 -3.33 2.04 -17.91
CA THR A 111 -4.40 3.04 -18.08
C THR A 111 -5.13 3.37 -16.77
N GLN A 112 -4.86 2.62 -15.70
CA GLN A 112 -5.49 2.76 -14.39
C GLN A 112 -4.56 3.45 -13.40
N SER A 113 -5.08 3.83 -12.23
CA SER A 113 -4.22 4.07 -11.06
C SER A 113 -3.55 2.76 -10.64
N ARG A 114 -2.26 2.78 -10.33
CA ARG A 114 -1.48 1.53 -10.11
C ARG A 114 -0.84 1.46 -8.73
N PHE A 115 -0.56 2.60 -8.14
CA PHE A 115 0.17 2.73 -6.89
C PHE A 115 -0.63 3.62 -5.95
N THR A 116 -0.70 3.23 -4.68
CA THR A 116 -1.40 3.99 -3.63
C THR A 116 -0.43 4.22 -2.49
N ALA A 117 0.23 5.37 -2.51
CA ALA A 117 1.14 5.73 -1.44
C ALA A 117 0.36 5.91 -0.13
N HIS A 118 0.87 5.35 0.95
CA HIS A 118 0.22 5.39 2.25
C HIS A 118 1.23 5.48 3.40
N SER A 119 0.77 5.98 4.53
CA SER A 119 1.55 6.04 5.76
C SER A 119 0.65 6.13 6.97
N ALA A 120 1.12 5.60 8.09
CA ALA A 120 0.60 6.03 9.38
C ALA A 120 0.98 7.50 9.63
N PHE A 121 0.12 8.27 10.30
CA PHE A 121 0.45 9.62 10.75
C PHE A 121 0.03 9.85 12.19
N ASN A 122 0.64 10.82 12.86
CA ASN A 122 0.21 11.22 14.19
C ASN A 122 -0.92 12.24 14.02
N ASP A 123 -2.15 11.85 14.32
CA ASP A 123 -3.30 12.75 14.26
C ASP A 123 -3.26 13.71 15.46
N PRO A 124 -3.15 15.04 15.25
CA PRO A 124 -3.06 16.02 16.33
C PRO A 124 -4.34 16.12 17.17
N THR A 125 -5.43 15.50 16.72
CA THR A 125 -6.70 15.41 17.47
C THR A 125 -6.81 14.14 18.31
N SER A 126 -5.82 13.24 18.25
CA SER A 126 -5.79 12.02 19.05
C SER A 126 -5.68 12.35 20.54
N ASP A 127 -6.47 11.65 21.36
CA ASP A 127 -6.28 11.67 22.81
C ASP A 127 -4.93 11.04 23.18
N ILE A 128 -4.22 11.65 24.14
CA ILE A 128 -2.92 11.17 24.60
C ILE A 128 -3.02 9.80 25.28
N ASP A 129 -4.17 9.51 25.89
CA ASP A 129 -4.46 8.26 26.59
C ASP A 129 -5.21 7.26 25.70
N ALA A 130 -5.38 7.55 24.40
CA ALA A 130 -6.00 6.62 23.46
C ALA A 130 -5.19 5.31 23.36
N PRO A 131 -5.86 4.14 23.28
CA PRO A 131 -5.16 2.88 23.12
C PRO A 131 -4.40 2.85 21.78
N PRO A 132 -3.25 2.15 21.73
CA PRO A 132 -2.50 1.99 20.49
C PRO A 132 -3.32 1.25 19.44
N ARG A 133 -3.15 1.66 18.18
CA ARG A 133 -3.83 1.01 17.05
C ARG A 133 -3.29 -0.40 16.81
N GLU A 134 -4.21 -1.34 16.78
CA GLU A 134 -3.99 -2.71 16.29
C GLU A 134 -4.74 -2.90 14.97
N SER A 135 -4.03 -3.37 13.94
CA SER A 135 -4.57 -3.54 12.59
C SER A 135 -3.94 -4.74 11.91
N ILE A 136 -4.70 -5.34 10.99
CA ILE A 136 -4.23 -6.38 10.11
C ILE A 136 -4.23 -5.89 8.67
N GLU A 137 -3.25 -6.36 7.91
CA GLU A 137 -3.16 -6.15 6.47
C GLU A 137 -3.00 -7.49 5.78
N VAL A 138 -3.82 -7.73 4.76
CA VAL A 138 -3.71 -8.91 3.90
C VAL A 138 -3.43 -8.45 2.49
N ARG A 139 -2.34 -8.93 1.90
CA ARG A 139 -2.01 -8.67 0.50
C ARG A 139 -2.64 -9.72 -0.39
N THR A 140 -3.38 -9.29 -1.40
CA THR A 140 -4.14 -10.17 -2.30
C THR A 140 -3.68 -10.00 -3.73
N LEU A 141 -3.56 -11.11 -4.46
CA LEU A 141 -3.36 -11.13 -5.91
C LEU A 141 -4.72 -11.35 -6.59
N ALA A 142 -5.09 -10.46 -7.49
CA ALA A 142 -6.28 -10.58 -8.32
C ALA A 142 -5.86 -10.71 -9.79
N PHE A 143 -6.32 -11.76 -10.47
CA PHE A 143 -6.10 -12.01 -11.90
C PHE A 143 -7.42 -11.88 -12.67
N PHE A 144 -7.39 -11.30 -13.87
CA PHE A 144 -8.58 -10.96 -14.67
C PHE A 144 -8.56 -11.61 -16.06
#